data_AF-A0A1J9Q221-F1
#
_entry.id   AF-A0A1J9Q221-F1
#
_cell.length_a   1.000
_cell.length_b   1.000
_cell.length_c   1.000
_cell.angle_alpha   90.00
_cell.angle_beta   90.00
_cell.angle_gamma   90.00
#
_symmetry.space_group_name_H-M   'P 1'
#
loop_
_entity.id
_entity.type
_entity.pdbx_description
1 polymer ?
#
loop_
_entity_poly.entity_id
_entity_poly.type
_entity_poly.pdbx_seq_one_letter_code
_entity_poly.pdbx_strand_id
1 'polypeptide(L)'
;MKTRITFIHAAEGEFNPEQITVKNDSLSIRSLNAARQERVTFAFNELPQEISQVLNHCRELRIRWSSQYIYDAVPPLASRVSPGLHVLYTPANQGRPATLLCPLLRKVFDDNLKCYLPETSFISPPILARKYIANPPLQFHQLLPSLDELVTYIEQKICRHQGDKYRDICQSHVTSLRSADSLDIDYDSASPALTVTSYWSKPPPKTGWSETIHKYEKATGKIEVGILAIEHATQPEELSVGGFLAVVGEDDNLKPTLFSFPSRHHPLAHSSKYTISFPHPTGLHPTLQLSIPRSSLTAAPLRVPPDTKCALYTYLTLPSSLFADKYQLSTTDPLFLQSHNLVSLRAIAGETDLEAPDWVTHRWGSSLLLELATPSPPSHEGRSANAHDHNGKNKNNNEDDDDGDKDWQITIPLHLRYLSPAPSGYRNISVPWPTVFWACAAEDDEEVAGDKNMGVNPFDRVGFGWDGLFAPGTLFYHFHPDVSVSTENVGRDVDGAMMVESIQVPVLRIGPTTAGDGAGGGAGGGTGPFEDVYSIEMVTLIVVTFGFLWVFTRLGSIVQKGGIGSGDGRRVLEARKKRE
;
A
#
# COMPACT_ATOMS: atom_id res chain seq x y z
N MET A 1 8.43 4.52 -27.65
CA MET A 1 8.63 3.60 -26.51
C MET A 1 10.12 3.50 -26.19
N LYS A 2 10.48 3.66 -24.92
CA LYS A 2 11.85 3.47 -24.40
C LYS A 2 11.82 2.44 -23.28
N THR A 3 12.80 1.56 -23.22
CA THR A 3 12.87 0.50 -22.21
C THR A 3 14.24 0.54 -21.55
N ARG A 4 14.25 0.51 -20.22
CA ARG A 4 15.46 0.36 -19.41
C ARG A 4 15.32 -0.89 -18.56
N ILE A 5 16.24 -1.82 -18.72
CA ILE A 5 16.32 -3.04 -17.91
C ILE A 5 17.58 -2.91 -17.05
N THR A 6 17.42 -2.91 -15.73
CA THR A 6 18.53 -2.81 -14.80
C THR A 6 18.59 -4.07 -13.94
N PHE A 7 19.72 -4.76 -14.01
CA PHE A 7 20.07 -5.84 -13.12
C PHE A 7 20.96 -5.30 -12.01
N ILE A 8 20.63 -5.60 -10.76
CA ILE A 8 21.41 -5.23 -9.58
C ILE A 8 21.91 -6.52 -8.93
N HIS A 9 23.20 -6.78 -9.04
CA HIS A 9 23.84 -7.93 -8.41
C HIS A 9 24.54 -7.51 -7.11
N ALA A 10 24.82 -8.49 -6.24
CA ALA A 10 25.60 -8.24 -5.03
C ALA A 10 27.03 -7.80 -5.42
N ALA A 11 27.51 -6.72 -4.81
CA ALA A 11 28.83 -6.14 -5.08
C ALA A 11 29.99 -7.10 -4.76
N GLU A 12 29.80 -7.98 -3.76
CA GLU A 12 30.79 -8.99 -3.34
C GLU A 12 30.68 -10.32 -4.12
N GLY A 13 29.72 -10.45 -5.03
CA GLY A 13 29.56 -11.64 -5.86
C GLY A 13 30.46 -11.58 -7.10
N GLU A 14 30.98 -12.73 -7.55
CA GLU A 14 31.66 -12.85 -8.84
C GLU A 14 30.65 -12.60 -9.97
N PHE A 15 30.56 -11.36 -10.45
CA PHE A 15 29.97 -11.09 -11.76
C PHE A 15 30.91 -11.69 -12.81
N ASN A 16 30.44 -12.71 -13.54
CA ASN A 16 31.19 -13.26 -14.65
C ASN A 16 30.75 -12.56 -15.96
N PRO A 17 31.61 -11.75 -16.61
CA PRO A 17 31.29 -11.08 -17.86
C PRO A 17 30.86 -12.03 -18.98
N GLU A 18 31.28 -13.31 -18.95
CA GLU A 18 30.89 -14.33 -19.92
C GLU A 18 29.39 -14.68 -19.87
N GLN A 19 28.69 -14.30 -18.80
CA GLN A 19 27.24 -14.43 -18.69
C GLN A 19 26.49 -13.51 -19.66
N ILE A 20 27.19 -12.51 -20.23
CA ILE A 20 26.60 -11.50 -21.10
C ILE A 20 27.28 -11.52 -22.46
N THR A 21 26.48 -11.54 -23.52
CA THR A 21 26.97 -11.44 -24.90
C THR A 21 26.21 -10.35 -25.62
N VAL A 22 26.94 -9.34 -26.11
CA VAL A 22 26.39 -8.25 -26.93
C VAL A 22 26.62 -8.59 -28.40
N LYS A 23 25.58 -8.41 -29.21
CA LYS A 23 25.58 -8.55 -30.67
C LYS A 23 24.95 -7.30 -31.30
N ASN A 24 25.13 -7.14 -32.61
CA ASN A 24 24.64 -5.99 -33.38
C ASN A 24 23.12 -5.75 -33.33
N ASP A 25 22.34 -6.71 -32.86
CA ASP A 25 20.87 -6.61 -32.77
C ASP A 25 20.28 -7.15 -31.47
N SER A 26 21.12 -7.65 -30.56
CA SER A 26 20.66 -8.38 -29.38
C SER A 26 21.68 -8.40 -28.25
N LEU A 27 21.17 -8.53 -27.03
CA LEU A 27 21.96 -8.76 -25.83
C LEU A 27 21.44 -10.03 -25.14
N SER A 28 22.30 -11.03 -24.97
CA SER A 28 21.97 -12.28 -24.30
C SER A 28 22.52 -12.29 -22.88
N ILE A 29 21.72 -12.75 -21.93
CA ILE A 29 22.05 -12.93 -20.51
C ILE A 29 21.88 -14.41 -20.17
N ARG A 30 22.80 -14.97 -19.37
CA ARG A 30 22.79 -16.39 -18.98
C ARG A 30 22.99 -16.55 -17.48
N SER A 31 22.01 -17.15 -16.82
CA SER A 31 22.01 -17.50 -15.41
C SER A 31 22.47 -16.39 -14.47
N LEU A 32 22.08 -15.15 -14.75
CA LEU A 32 22.45 -14.00 -13.91
C LEU A 32 21.65 -14.01 -12.61
N ASN A 33 22.34 -14.03 -11.48
CA ASN A 33 21.74 -13.89 -10.15
C ASN A 33 21.72 -12.43 -9.74
N ALA A 34 20.60 -11.75 -9.97
CA ALA A 34 20.44 -10.32 -9.70
C ALA A 34 18.98 -9.98 -9.46
N ALA A 35 18.73 -8.91 -8.69
CA ALA A 35 17.45 -8.23 -8.73
C ALA A 35 17.28 -7.57 -10.11
N ARG A 36 16.05 -7.48 -10.61
CA ARG A 36 15.72 -6.93 -11.93
C ARG A 36 14.72 -5.79 -11.76
N GLN A 37 14.99 -4.66 -12.38
CA GLN A 37 14.02 -3.59 -12.62
C GLN A 37 13.82 -3.45 -14.13
N GLU A 38 12.57 -3.42 -14.57
CA GLU A 38 12.22 -3.11 -15.95
C GLU A 38 11.35 -1.86 -15.96
N ARG A 39 11.81 -0.81 -16.66
CA ARG A 39 11.12 0.46 -16.79
C ARG A 39 10.78 0.70 -18.26
N VAL A 40 9.50 0.75 -18.58
CA VAL A 40 8.99 1.02 -19.92
C VAL A 40 8.33 2.39 -19.94
N THR A 41 8.76 3.25 -20.86
CA THR A 41 8.20 4.59 -21.05
C THR A 41 7.47 4.67 -22.38
N PHE A 42 6.17 4.98 -22.29
CA PHE A 42 5.27 5.16 -23.42
C PHE A 42 5.03 6.64 -23.66
N ALA A 43 5.17 7.07 -24.91
CA ALA A 43 4.65 8.38 -25.30
C ALA A 43 3.12 8.35 -25.29
N PHE A 44 2.49 9.50 -25.07
CA PHE A 44 1.04 9.59 -24.93
C PHE A 44 0.26 9.00 -26.13
N ASN A 45 0.78 9.12 -27.35
CA ASN A 45 0.19 8.58 -28.57
C ASN A 45 0.35 7.04 -28.73
N GLU A 46 1.16 6.40 -27.88
CA GLU A 46 1.33 4.94 -27.86
C GLU A 46 0.31 4.25 -26.94
N LEU A 47 -0.47 5.04 -26.19
CA LEU A 47 -1.40 4.52 -25.19
C LEU A 47 -2.76 4.15 -25.81
N PRO A 48 -3.42 3.09 -25.31
CA PRO A 48 -4.82 2.82 -25.62
C PRO A 48 -5.73 4.04 -25.37
N GLN A 49 -6.79 4.16 -26.17
CA GLN A 49 -7.73 5.29 -26.09
C GLN A 49 -8.35 5.42 -24.69
N GLU A 50 -8.68 4.31 -24.04
CA GLU A 50 -9.28 4.33 -22.69
C GLU A 50 -8.32 4.87 -21.62
N ILE A 51 -7.04 4.53 -21.71
CA ILE A 51 -6.01 5.03 -20.78
C ILE A 51 -5.76 6.51 -21.05
N SER A 52 -5.53 6.89 -22.31
CA SER A 52 -5.28 8.29 -22.68
C SER A 52 -6.45 9.22 -22.31
N GLN A 53 -7.71 8.74 -22.39
CA GLN A 53 -8.88 9.50 -21.94
C GLN A 53 -8.86 9.81 -20.45
N VAL A 54 -8.45 8.86 -19.60
CA VAL A 54 -8.28 9.12 -18.16
C VAL A 54 -7.14 10.09 -17.92
N LEU A 55 -5.97 9.84 -18.53
CA LEU A 55 -4.78 10.66 -18.33
C LEU A 55 -4.96 12.12 -18.78
N ASN A 56 -5.77 12.39 -19.81
CA ASN A 56 -6.13 13.76 -20.22
C ASN A 56 -6.86 14.57 -19.13
N HIS A 57 -7.44 13.89 -18.14
CA HIS A 57 -8.11 14.52 -16.99
C HIS A 57 -7.27 14.47 -15.71
N CYS A 58 -6.03 13.97 -15.78
CA CYS A 58 -5.08 13.91 -14.68
C CYS A 58 -4.03 15.00 -14.87
N ARG A 59 -3.74 15.76 -13.80
CA ARG A 59 -2.48 16.50 -13.73
C ARG A 59 -1.35 15.52 -13.45
N GLU A 60 -1.61 14.60 -12.53
CA GLU A 60 -0.65 13.61 -12.06
C GLU A 60 -1.39 12.35 -11.63
N LEU A 61 -0.83 11.20 -11.97
CA LEU A 61 -1.33 9.89 -11.54
C LEU A 61 -0.14 9.01 -11.20
N ARG A 62 -0.10 8.53 -9.96
CA ARG A 62 0.90 7.57 -9.49
C ARG A 62 0.19 6.36 -8.91
N ILE A 63 0.45 5.20 -9.47
CA ILE A 63 -0.03 3.92 -8.97
C ILE A 63 1.19 3.16 -8.46
N ARG A 64 1.08 2.57 -7.28
CA ARG A 64 2.10 1.73 -6.67
C ARG A 64 1.41 0.46 -6.21
N TRP A 65 1.86 -0.69 -6.68
CA TRP A 65 1.46 -1.98 -6.15
C TRP A 65 2.66 -2.62 -5.48
N SER A 66 2.45 -3.17 -4.28
CA SER A 66 3.45 -3.97 -3.58
C SER A 66 2.84 -5.32 -3.23
N SER A 67 3.60 -6.38 -3.50
CA SER A 67 3.25 -7.75 -3.14
C SER A 67 2.94 -7.88 -1.64
N GLN A 68 2.04 -8.80 -1.32
CA GLN A 68 1.78 -9.23 0.05
C GLN A 68 2.88 -10.16 0.59
N TYR A 69 3.78 -10.66 -0.24
CA TYR A 69 4.89 -11.51 0.17
C TYR A 69 6.11 -10.67 0.52
N ILE A 70 6.88 -11.12 1.50
CA ILE A 70 8.15 -10.50 1.85
C ILE A 70 9.13 -10.53 0.67
N TYR A 71 9.77 -9.39 0.42
CA TYR A 71 10.84 -9.27 -0.58
C TYR A 71 11.93 -8.31 -0.13
N ASP A 72 13.12 -8.52 -0.68
CA ASP A 72 14.30 -7.72 -0.41
C ASP A 72 14.32 -6.51 -1.35
N ALA A 73 14.19 -5.30 -0.80
CA ALA A 73 14.29 -4.05 -1.55
C ALA A 73 15.78 -3.64 -1.60
N VAL A 74 16.49 -4.10 -2.64
CA VAL A 74 17.94 -3.88 -2.73
C VAL A 74 18.24 -2.43 -3.14
N PRO A 75 19.26 -1.78 -2.59
CA PRO A 75 19.70 -0.47 -3.07
C PRO A 75 20.09 -0.53 -4.56
N PRO A 76 19.80 0.51 -5.36
CA PRO A 76 19.20 1.80 -4.98
C PRO A 76 17.66 1.80 -4.91
N LEU A 77 17.02 0.63 -4.97
CA LEU A 77 15.57 0.45 -4.99
C LEU A 77 15.00 0.17 -3.58
N ALA A 78 15.58 0.79 -2.55
CA ALA A 78 15.30 0.49 -1.14
C ALA A 78 13.94 1.01 -0.62
N SER A 79 13.26 1.88 -1.38
CA SER A 79 11.97 2.48 -0.99
C SER A 79 10.85 1.45 -0.87
N ARG A 80 10.02 1.54 0.18
CA ARG A 80 8.93 0.59 0.46
C ARG A 80 7.57 1.29 0.64
N VAL A 81 6.50 0.53 0.36
CA VAL A 81 5.10 0.86 0.70
C VAL A 81 4.46 -0.36 1.33
N SER A 82 3.38 -0.17 2.08
CA SER A 82 2.59 -1.28 2.62
C SER A 82 1.98 -2.12 1.47
N PRO A 83 1.72 -3.42 1.66
CA PRO A 83 1.12 -4.27 0.63
C PRO A 83 -0.21 -3.75 0.06
N GLY A 84 -0.43 -4.04 -1.22
CA GLY A 84 -1.65 -3.68 -1.95
C GLY A 84 -1.45 -2.58 -2.98
N LEU A 85 -2.58 -2.11 -3.52
CA LEU A 85 -2.67 -1.09 -4.57
C LEU A 85 -2.83 0.28 -3.94
N HIS A 86 -1.86 1.17 -4.14
CA HIS A 86 -1.89 2.58 -3.77
C HIS A 86 -2.07 3.44 -5.01
N VAL A 87 -2.93 4.44 -4.93
CA VAL A 87 -3.14 5.42 -6.01
C VAL A 87 -3.07 6.82 -5.44
N LEU A 88 -2.12 7.63 -5.92
CA LEU A 88 -2.13 9.08 -5.75
C LEU A 88 -2.64 9.72 -7.03
N TYR A 89 -3.69 10.52 -6.90
CA TYR A 89 -4.38 11.15 -8.01
C TYR A 89 -4.52 12.65 -7.81
N THR A 90 -4.02 13.43 -8.77
CA THR A 90 -4.23 14.88 -8.82
C THR A 90 -5.07 15.22 -10.05
N PRO A 91 -6.31 15.73 -9.88
CA PRO A 91 -7.16 16.08 -11.02
C PRO A 91 -6.59 17.27 -11.80
N ALA A 92 -6.79 17.27 -13.13
CA ALA A 92 -6.45 18.43 -13.96
C ALA A 92 -7.37 19.63 -13.68
N ASN A 93 -8.64 19.37 -13.32
CA ASN A 93 -9.62 20.39 -12.97
C ASN A 93 -10.49 19.91 -11.80
N GLN A 94 -10.42 20.59 -10.66
CA GLN A 94 -11.16 20.23 -9.43
C GLN A 94 -12.68 20.40 -9.55
N GLY A 95 -13.17 21.19 -10.52
CA GLY A 95 -14.60 21.45 -10.70
C GLY A 95 -15.35 20.37 -11.49
N ARG A 96 -14.66 19.32 -11.95
CA ARG A 96 -15.26 18.23 -12.73
C ARG A 96 -15.08 16.89 -12.01
N PRO A 97 -16.16 16.13 -11.78
CA PRO A 97 -16.06 14.81 -11.18
C PRO A 97 -15.17 13.88 -12.02
N ALA A 98 -14.27 13.15 -11.36
CA ALA A 98 -13.33 12.23 -12.00
C ALA A 98 -13.98 10.87 -12.32
N THR A 99 -15.00 10.88 -13.19
CA THR A 99 -15.87 9.71 -13.46
C THR A 99 -15.19 8.56 -14.20
N LEU A 100 -14.01 8.77 -14.79
CA LEU A 100 -13.34 7.76 -15.64
C LEU A 100 -12.27 6.95 -14.91
N LEU A 101 -11.66 7.49 -13.84
CA LEU A 101 -10.52 6.86 -13.18
C LEU A 101 -10.92 5.55 -12.48
N CYS A 102 -11.91 5.59 -11.60
CA CYS A 102 -12.32 4.41 -10.83
C CYS A 102 -12.84 3.25 -11.71
N PRO A 103 -13.66 3.47 -12.74
CA PRO A 103 -14.02 2.42 -13.68
C PRO A 103 -12.82 1.79 -14.38
N LEU A 104 -11.82 2.59 -14.75
CA LEU A 104 -10.58 2.06 -15.34
C LEU A 104 -9.80 1.23 -14.31
N LEU A 105 -9.62 1.73 -13.09
CA LEU A 105 -8.90 0.99 -12.03
C LEU A 105 -9.55 -0.36 -11.74
N ARG A 106 -10.89 -0.40 -11.64
CA ARG A 106 -11.64 -1.65 -11.43
C ARG A 106 -11.41 -2.65 -12.57
N LYS A 107 -11.56 -2.17 -13.81
CA LYS A 107 -11.35 -2.99 -15.00
C LYS A 107 -9.90 -3.50 -15.15
N VAL A 108 -8.92 -2.72 -14.72
CA VAL A 108 -7.49 -3.03 -14.89
C VAL A 108 -6.97 -3.91 -13.76
N PHE A 109 -7.42 -3.72 -12.52
CA PHE A 109 -6.81 -4.35 -11.35
C PHE A 109 -7.72 -5.32 -10.60
N ASP A 110 -9.00 -5.00 -10.39
CA ASP A 110 -10.00 -5.89 -9.77
C ASP A 110 -11.39 -5.22 -9.80
N ASP A 111 -12.40 -5.90 -10.32
CA ASP A 111 -13.78 -5.39 -10.34
C ASP A 111 -14.34 -5.13 -8.93
N ASN A 112 -13.74 -5.72 -7.89
CA ASN A 112 -14.11 -5.57 -6.48
C ASN A 112 -13.39 -4.41 -5.76
N LEU A 113 -12.60 -3.58 -6.46
CA LEU A 113 -12.05 -2.38 -5.83
C LEU A 113 -13.19 -1.47 -5.35
N LYS A 114 -13.13 -1.01 -4.09
CA LYS A 114 -14.01 0.00 -3.47
C LYS A 114 -13.78 1.41 -4.04
N CYS A 115 -13.41 1.50 -5.32
CA CYS A 115 -13.22 2.73 -6.07
C CYS A 115 -14.48 3.01 -6.90
N TYR A 116 -15.30 3.95 -6.45
CA TYR A 116 -16.49 4.37 -7.20
C TYR A 116 -16.26 5.72 -7.87
N LEU A 117 -15.88 6.71 -7.07
CA LEU A 117 -15.47 8.05 -7.50
C LEU A 117 -14.32 8.51 -6.61
N PRO A 118 -13.28 9.17 -7.14
CA PRO A 118 -12.19 9.67 -6.31
C PRO A 118 -12.65 10.55 -5.14
N GLU A 119 -13.67 11.37 -5.36
CA GLU A 119 -14.20 12.31 -4.38
C GLU A 119 -14.82 11.62 -3.14
N THR A 120 -15.32 10.39 -3.30
CA THR A 120 -15.99 9.62 -2.25
C THR A 120 -15.18 8.44 -1.73
N SER A 121 -14.33 7.86 -2.58
CA SER A 121 -13.57 6.64 -2.25
C SER A 121 -12.16 6.94 -1.75
N PHE A 122 -11.54 8.06 -2.15
CA PHE A 122 -10.17 8.40 -1.75
C PHE A 122 -10.18 9.22 -0.46
N ILE A 123 -9.03 9.38 0.16
CA ILE A 123 -8.80 10.29 1.29
C ILE A 123 -7.93 11.47 0.82
N SER A 124 -8.00 12.59 1.54
CA SER A 124 -7.07 13.72 1.34
C SER A 124 -5.95 13.61 2.37
N PRO A 125 -4.68 13.39 1.96
CA PRO A 125 -3.55 13.37 2.87
C PRO A 125 -3.44 14.69 3.65
N PRO A 126 -2.89 14.66 4.88
CA PRO A 126 -2.74 15.87 5.68
C PRO A 126 -1.68 16.78 5.08
N ILE A 127 -1.97 18.09 5.01
CA ILE A 127 -1.05 19.10 4.50
C ILE A 127 -0.20 19.59 5.68
N LEU A 128 0.98 18.99 5.90
CA LEU A 128 1.87 19.38 7.00
C LEU A 128 2.71 20.62 6.67
N ALA A 129 3.06 20.85 5.40
CA ALA A 129 3.77 22.05 4.95
C ALA A 129 2.81 22.99 4.20
N ARG A 130 2.62 24.22 4.71
CA ARG A 130 1.75 25.27 4.14
C ARG A 130 2.22 25.83 2.78
N LYS A 131 3.27 25.29 2.14
CA LYS A 131 3.76 25.83 0.86
C LYS A 131 3.00 25.21 -0.33
N TYR A 132 2.02 25.98 -0.80
CA TYR A 132 1.60 26.08 -2.20
C TYR A 132 1.38 24.76 -2.96
N ILE A 133 0.48 23.90 -2.49
CA ILE A 133 -0.16 22.92 -3.37
C ILE A 133 -1.58 23.41 -3.64
N ALA A 134 -1.77 24.15 -4.73
CA ALA A 134 -3.10 24.62 -5.14
C ALA A 134 -4.09 23.43 -5.31
N ASN A 135 -3.58 22.24 -5.63
CA ASN A 135 -4.35 21.01 -5.81
C ASN A 135 -3.70 19.83 -5.07
N PRO A 136 -4.03 19.54 -3.81
CA PRO A 136 -3.47 18.40 -3.09
C PRO A 136 -3.88 17.08 -3.76
N PRO A 137 -3.00 16.07 -3.81
CA PRO A 137 -3.35 14.76 -4.35
C PRO A 137 -4.37 14.06 -3.45
N LEU A 138 -5.24 13.26 -4.04
CA LEU A 138 -6.09 12.30 -3.34
C LEU A 138 -5.37 10.96 -3.26
N GLN A 139 -5.55 10.22 -2.17
CA GLN A 139 -4.94 8.92 -1.94
C GLN A 139 -6.00 7.82 -1.83
N PHE A 140 -5.81 6.72 -2.56
CA PHE A 140 -6.55 5.47 -2.44
C PHE A 140 -5.62 4.34 -2.06
N HIS A 141 -6.12 3.41 -1.25
CA HIS A 141 -5.47 2.13 -1.00
C HIS A 141 -6.51 1.02 -0.98
N GLN A 142 -6.15 -0.15 -1.50
CA GLN A 142 -6.85 -1.38 -1.20
C GLN A 142 -5.86 -2.54 -1.29
N LEU A 143 -5.99 -3.54 -0.40
CA LEU A 143 -5.22 -4.76 -0.53
C LEU A 143 -5.56 -5.43 -1.86
N LEU A 144 -4.53 -5.70 -2.66
CA LEU A 144 -4.61 -6.36 -3.95
C LEU A 144 -3.59 -7.51 -3.97
N PRO A 145 -4.00 -8.76 -3.73
CA PRO A 145 -3.08 -9.89 -3.53
C PRO A 145 -2.19 -10.22 -4.74
N SER A 146 -2.68 -10.02 -5.97
CA SER A 146 -1.95 -10.35 -7.20
C SER A 146 -2.19 -9.35 -8.32
N LEU A 147 -1.35 -9.40 -9.36
CA LEU A 147 -1.49 -8.62 -10.60
C LEU A 147 -2.21 -9.39 -11.71
N ASP A 148 -2.94 -10.46 -11.39
CA ASP A 148 -3.49 -11.38 -12.39
C ASP A 148 -4.45 -10.70 -13.36
N GLU A 149 -5.35 -9.85 -12.84
CA GLU A 149 -6.29 -9.08 -13.66
C GLU A 149 -5.59 -8.04 -14.54
N LEU A 150 -4.52 -7.41 -14.03
CA LEU A 150 -3.70 -6.50 -14.84
C LEU A 150 -3.04 -7.25 -16.00
N VAL A 151 -2.46 -8.41 -15.72
CA VAL A 151 -1.83 -9.26 -16.74
C VAL A 151 -2.86 -9.66 -17.80
N THR A 152 -4.04 -10.13 -17.36
CA THR A 152 -5.13 -10.48 -18.27
C THR A 152 -5.63 -9.28 -19.07
N TYR A 153 -5.76 -8.11 -18.46
CA TYR A 153 -6.12 -6.87 -19.15
C TYR A 153 -5.10 -6.53 -20.25
N ILE A 154 -3.81 -6.55 -19.96
CA ILE A 154 -2.75 -6.24 -20.94
C ILE A 154 -2.72 -7.28 -22.07
N GLU A 155 -2.81 -8.57 -21.74
CA GLU A 155 -2.86 -9.65 -22.73
C GLU A 155 -4.02 -9.46 -23.72
N GLN A 156 -5.20 -9.11 -23.19
CA GLN A 156 -6.41 -9.00 -23.99
C GLN A 156 -6.53 -7.68 -24.76
N LYS A 157 -6.09 -6.56 -24.17
CA LYS A 157 -6.28 -5.20 -24.71
C LYS A 157 -5.07 -4.63 -25.41
N ILE A 158 -3.88 -5.16 -25.15
CA ILE A 158 -2.63 -4.65 -25.72
C ILE A 158 -2.00 -5.73 -26.59
N CYS A 159 -1.67 -6.91 -26.06
CA CYS A 159 -0.95 -7.93 -26.82
C CYS A 159 -1.74 -8.49 -28.01
N ARG A 160 -3.06 -8.70 -27.87
CA ARG A 160 -3.92 -9.22 -28.95
C ARG A 160 -3.99 -8.33 -30.20
N HIS A 161 -3.76 -7.03 -30.05
CA HIS A 161 -3.80 -6.08 -31.17
C HIS A 161 -2.47 -6.01 -31.93
N GLN A 162 -1.45 -6.76 -31.49
CA GLN A 162 -0.17 -6.89 -32.20
C GLN A 162 -0.22 -8.05 -33.19
N GLY A 163 0.61 -8.01 -34.24
CA GLY A 163 0.75 -9.12 -35.18
C GLY A 163 1.28 -10.39 -34.48
N ASP A 164 1.00 -11.57 -35.04
CA ASP A 164 1.23 -12.86 -34.36
C ASP A 164 2.63 -13.03 -33.75
N LYS A 165 3.70 -12.64 -34.48
CA LYS A 165 5.10 -12.68 -33.99
C LYS A 165 5.32 -11.87 -32.70
N TYR A 166 4.68 -10.72 -32.60
CA TYR A 166 4.84 -9.79 -31.47
C TYR A 166 3.90 -10.12 -30.31
N ARG A 167 2.77 -10.75 -30.60
CA ARG A 167 1.80 -11.20 -29.60
C ARG A 167 2.45 -12.15 -28.59
N ASP A 168 3.17 -13.15 -29.06
CA ASP A 168 3.77 -14.18 -28.19
C ASP A 168 4.88 -13.57 -27.30
N ILE A 169 5.69 -12.66 -27.85
CA ILE A 169 6.70 -11.91 -27.10
C ILE A 169 6.03 -11.03 -26.03
N CYS A 170 4.99 -10.29 -26.41
CA CYS A 170 4.22 -9.45 -25.49
C CYS A 170 3.61 -10.28 -24.36
N GLN A 171 2.97 -11.41 -24.67
CA GLN A 171 2.36 -12.30 -23.67
C GLN A 171 3.38 -12.87 -22.69
N SER A 172 4.54 -13.33 -23.18
CA SER A 172 5.63 -13.82 -22.34
C SER A 172 6.13 -12.76 -21.37
N HIS A 173 6.38 -11.53 -21.86
CA HIS A 173 6.81 -10.41 -21.02
C HIS A 173 5.77 -10.06 -19.96
N VAL A 174 4.50 -9.96 -20.34
CA VAL A 174 3.42 -9.57 -19.43
C VAL A 174 3.16 -10.66 -18.38
N THR A 175 3.28 -11.93 -18.74
CA THR A 175 3.15 -13.06 -17.79
C THR A 175 4.17 -12.96 -16.65
N SER A 176 5.38 -12.44 -16.92
CA SER A 176 6.41 -12.26 -15.88
C SER A 176 6.01 -11.30 -14.76
N LEU A 177 5.04 -10.41 -14.99
CA LEU A 177 4.52 -9.50 -13.97
C LEU A 177 3.80 -10.23 -12.84
N ARG A 178 3.31 -11.46 -13.06
CA ARG A 178 2.66 -12.26 -12.00
C ARG A 178 3.60 -12.58 -10.83
N SER A 179 4.91 -12.63 -11.09
CA SER A 179 5.93 -12.86 -10.07
C SER A 179 6.67 -11.59 -9.64
N ALA A 180 6.20 -10.41 -10.04
CA ALA A 180 6.81 -9.15 -9.63
C ALA A 180 6.58 -8.89 -8.13
N ASP A 181 7.55 -8.27 -7.48
CA ASP A 181 7.45 -7.86 -6.08
C ASP A 181 6.81 -6.49 -5.92
N SER A 182 7.00 -5.62 -6.93
CA SER A 182 6.28 -4.34 -7.01
C SER A 182 6.10 -3.88 -8.46
N LEU A 183 5.11 -3.02 -8.66
CA LEU A 183 4.78 -2.39 -9.93
C LEU A 183 4.39 -0.93 -9.69
N ASP A 184 4.99 -0.03 -10.45
CA ASP A 184 4.72 1.39 -10.41
C ASP A 184 4.25 1.88 -11.77
N ILE A 185 3.23 2.73 -11.78
CA ILE A 185 2.76 3.44 -12.98
C ILE A 185 2.77 4.93 -12.68
N ASP A 186 3.47 5.71 -13.51
CA ASP A 186 3.67 7.15 -13.34
C ASP A 186 3.25 7.93 -14.57
N TYR A 187 2.47 8.98 -14.34
CA TYR A 187 2.11 9.97 -15.35
C TYR A 187 2.13 11.37 -14.74
N ASP A 188 2.77 12.30 -15.47
CA ASP A 188 2.73 13.73 -15.22
C ASP A 188 2.38 14.46 -16.52
N SER A 189 1.38 15.34 -16.45
CA SER A 189 0.97 16.20 -17.56
C SER A 189 2.08 17.15 -18.07
N ALA A 190 3.05 17.53 -17.23
CA ALA A 190 4.17 18.39 -17.62
C ALA A 190 5.16 17.70 -18.58
N SER A 191 5.30 16.39 -18.46
CA SER A 191 6.10 15.55 -19.35
C SER A 191 5.24 14.35 -19.77
N PRO A 192 4.37 14.49 -20.80
CA PRO A 192 3.25 13.58 -21.08
C PRO A 192 3.74 12.22 -21.61
N ALA A 193 4.28 11.43 -20.70
CA ALA A 193 4.73 10.07 -20.88
C ALA A 193 4.21 9.24 -19.72
N LEU A 194 3.73 8.04 -20.03
CA LEU A 194 3.37 7.05 -19.02
C LEU A 194 4.57 6.14 -18.81
N THR A 195 5.07 6.07 -17.58
CA THR A 195 6.12 5.12 -17.20
C THR A 195 5.48 3.96 -16.46
N VAL A 196 5.86 2.73 -16.82
CA VAL A 196 5.57 1.52 -16.03
C VAL A 196 6.90 0.94 -15.56
N THR A 197 7.06 0.73 -14.25
CA THR A 197 8.26 0.15 -13.66
C THR A 197 7.89 -1.09 -12.87
N SER A 198 8.47 -2.24 -13.19
CA SER A 198 8.29 -3.49 -12.46
C SER A 198 9.60 -3.93 -11.82
N TYR A 199 9.53 -4.50 -10.63
CA TYR A 199 10.69 -4.92 -9.85
C TYR A 199 10.56 -6.36 -9.37
N TRP A 200 11.65 -7.10 -9.48
CA TRP A 200 11.84 -8.45 -8.96
C TRP A 200 13.10 -8.46 -8.10
N SER A 201 12.96 -8.72 -6.81
CA SER A 201 14.05 -8.82 -5.85
C SER A 201 14.93 -10.05 -6.09
N LYS A 202 14.35 -11.13 -6.64
CA LYS A 202 15.01 -12.42 -6.84
C LYS A 202 14.81 -12.91 -8.28
N PRO A 203 15.81 -13.59 -8.86
CA PRO A 203 15.65 -14.22 -10.16
C PRO A 203 14.74 -15.45 -10.08
N PRO A 204 14.31 -15.99 -11.24
CA PRO A 204 13.63 -17.28 -11.31
C PRO A 204 14.43 -18.39 -10.58
N PRO A 205 13.76 -19.26 -9.79
CA PRO A 205 14.45 -20.27 -8.98
C PRO A 205 15.33 -21.19 -9.82
N LYS A 206 16.52 -21.53 -9.30
CA LYS A 206 17.49 -22.49 -9.85
C LYS A 206 18.21 -22.10 -11.14
N THR A 207 17.64 -21.22 -11.98
CA THR A 207 18.21 -20.93 -13.31
C THR A 207 18.87 -19.56 -13.42
N GLY A 208 18.53 -18.60 -12.54
CA GLY A 208 18.89 -17.21 -12.75
C GLY A 208 18.13 -16.58 -13.94
N TRP A 209 18.41 -15.31 -14.24
CA TRP A 209 17.91 -14.67 -15.45
C TRP A 209 18.64 -15.23 -16.68
N SER A 210 17.90 -15.80 -17.61
CA SER A 210 18.40 -16.25 -18.91
C SER A 210 17.46 -15.79 -20.00
N GLU A 211 17.84 -14.74 -20.73
CA GLU A 211 17.01 -14.11 -21.75
C GLU A 211 17.85 -13.54 -22.88
N THR A 212 17.24 -13.36 -24.06
CA THR A 212 17.84 -12.61 -25.16
C THR A 212 16.96 -11.43 -25.49
N ILE A 213 17.51 -10.24 -25.31
CA ILE A 213 16.84 -8.96 -25.50
C ILE A 213 17.20 -8.49 -26.91
N HIS A 214 16.20 -8.39 -27.79
CA HIS A 214 16.39 -7.94 -29.17
C HIS A 214 16.07 -6.46 -29.32
N LYS A 215 16.77 -5.77 -30.22
CA LYS A 215 16.44 -4.39 -30.58
C LYS A 215 15.01 -4.29 -31.14
N TYR A 216 14.40 -3.12 -31.00
CA TYR A 216 13.12 -2.86 -31.65
C TYR A 216 13.28 -2.82 -33.19
N GLU A 217 12.32 -3.39 -33.93
CA GLU A 217 12.31 -3.30 -35.40
C GLU A 217 12.10 -1.86 -35.88
N LYS A 218 11.38 -1.04 -35.10
CA LYS A 218 11.22 0.40 -35.37
C LYS A 218 12.41 1.17 -34.84
N ALA A 219 13.06 1.95 -35.71
CA ALA A 219 14.26 2.75 -35.40
C ALA A 219 14.06 3.81 -34.29
N THR A 220 12.83 4.11 -33.89
CA THR A 220 12.52 5.09 -32.84
C THR A 220 12.52 4.51 -31.42
N GLY A 221 12.51 3.18 -31.28
CA GLY A 221 12.54 2.52 -29.99
C GLY A 221 13.97 2.32 -29.48
N LYS A 222 14.21 2.56 -28.19
CA LYS A 222 15.53 2.37 -27.55
C LYS A 222 15.43 1.42 -26.37
N ILE A 223 16.37 0.48 -26.26
CA ILE A 223 16.50 -0.44 -25.13
C ILE A 223 17.88 -0.26 -24.52
N GLU A 224 17.91 0.15 -23.26
CA GLU A 224 19.12 0.27 -22.45
C GLU A 224 19.14 -0.85 -21.41
N VAL A 225 20.26 -1.57 -21.33
CA VAL A 225 20.47 -2.63 -20.35
C VAL A 225 21.62 -2.20 -19.46
N GLY A 226 21.38 -2.18 -18.14
CA GLY A 226 22.40 -1.93 -17.13
C GLY A 226 22.59 -3.16 -16.25
N ILE A 227 23.85 -3.51 -15.98
CA ILE A 227 24.24 -4.56 -15.04
C ILE A 227 25.12 -3.89 -14.01
N LEU A 228 24.55 -3.64 -12.85
CA LEU A 228 25.09 -2.73 -11.85
C LEU A 228 25.24 -3.44 -10.51
N ALA A 229 26.14 -2.91 -9.68
CA ALA A 229 26.32 -3.24 -8.28
C ALA A 229 26.40 -1.96 -7.47
N ILE A 230 26.07 -2.05 -6.18
CA ILE A 230 26.28 -0.94 -5.25
C ILE A 230 27.76 -0.77 -4.99
N GLU A 231 28.20 0.49 -5.07
CA GLU A 231 29.55 0.92 -4.77
C GLU A 231 29.58 1.78 -3.50
N HIS A 232 30.78 2.02 -2.99
CA HIS A 232 30.96 2.93 -1.87
C HIS A 232 30.72 4.38 -2.31
N ALA A 233 29.65 4.97 -1.78
CA ALA A 233 29.36 6.39 -1.97
C ALA A 233 30.31 7.30 -1.19
N THR A 234 30.66 8.44 -1.80
CA THR A 234 31.52 9.46 -1.21
C THR A 234 30.78 10.37 -0.23
N GLN A 235 29.50 10.64 -0.50
CA GLN A 235 28.64 11.49 0.33
C GLN A 235 27.58 10.64 1.05
N PRO A 236 27.22 10.94 2.31
CA PRO A 236 26.19 10.22 3.06
C PRO A 236 24.81 10.17 2.40
N GLU A 237 24.42 11.25 1.73
CA GLU A 237 23.15 11.44 1.03
C GLU A 237 23.09 10.80 -0.37
N GLU A 238 24.21 10.29 -0.86
CA GLU A 238 24.32 9.68 -2.19
C GLU A 238 24.32 8.15 -2.12
N LEU A 239 23.89 7.54 -3.22
CA LEU A 239 24.19 6.16 -3.55
C LEU A 239 25.08 6.15 -4.79
N SER A 240 26.06 5.25 -4.80
CA SER A 240 26.93 5.02 -5.95
C SER A 240 26.67 3.65 -6.53
N VAL A 241 26.67 3.56 -7.86
CA VAL A 241 26.56 2.30 -8.58
C VAL A 241 27.66 2.20 -9.63
N GLY A 242 28.25 1.03 -9.73
CA GLY A 242 29.25 0.66 -10.72
C GLY A 242 28.79 -0.52 -11.55
N GLY A 243 29.37 -0.70 -12.73
CA GLY A 243 29.10 -1.87 -13.56
C GLY A 243 29.14 -1.54 -15.05
N PHE A 244 28.18 -2.06 -15.80
CA PHE A 244 28.17 -1.98 -17.26
C PHE A 244 26.82 -1.52 -17.81
N LEU A 245 26.86 -0.72 -18.88
CA LEU A 245 25.71 -0.30 -19.65
C LEU A 245 25.87 -0.73 -21.12
N ALA A 246 24.77 -1.06 -21.78
CA ALA A 246 24.74 -1.22 -23.23
C ALA A 246 23.39 -0.82 -23.79
N VAL A 247 23.41 -0.19 -24.96
CA VAL A 247 22.22 0.06 -25.76
C VAL A 247 22.09 -1.00 -26.85
N VAL A 248 21.01 -1.79 -26.79
CA VAL A 248 20.80 -2.92 -27.68
C VAL A 248 20.62 -2.43 -29.12
N GLY A 249 21.52 -2.85 -30.02
CA GLY A 249 21.52 -2.50 -31.43
C GLY A 249 22.26 -1.21 -31.80
N GLU A 250 22.77 -0.46 -30.82
CA GLU A 250 23.66 0.69 -31.01
C GLU A 250 25.10 0.37 -30.57
N ASP A 251 25.26 -0.36 -29.47
CA ASP A 251 26.56 -0.68 -28.88
C ASP A 251 27.05 -2.08 -29.27
N ASP A 252 28.35 -2.20 -29.58
CA ASP A 252 28.99 -3.48 -29.91
C ASP A 252 29.58 -4.19 -28.67
N ASN A 253 29.72 -3.47 -27.55
CA ASN A 253 30.32 -3.97 -26.30
C ASN A 253 29.67 -3.33 -25.07
N LEU A 254 29.79 -3.99 -23.92
CA LEU A 254 29.44 -3.42 -22.61
C LEU A 254 30.35 -2.23 -22.29
N LYS A 255 29.75 -1.09 -21.90
CA LYS A 255 30.47 0.12 -21.51
C LYS A 255 30.56 0.20 -19.99
N PRO A 256 31.78 0.22 -19.40
CA PRO A 256 31.92 0.37 -17.95
C PRO A 256 31.39 1.74 -17.50
N THR A 257 30.72 1.76 -16.37
CA THR A 257 30.17 2.97 -15.76
C THR A 257 30.38 2.97 -14.25
N LEU A 258 30.55 4.16 -13.69
CA LEU A 258 30.55 4.40 -12.26
C LEU A 258 29.95 5.79 -12.06
N PHE A 259 28.87 5.89 -11.31
CA PHE A 259 28.22 7.17 -11.05
C PHE A 259 27.55 7.18 -9.68
N SER A 260 27.50 8.37 -9.08
CA SER A 260 26.79 8.67 -7.84
C SER A 260 25.55 9.51 -8.14
N PHE A 261 24.52 9.36 -7.32
CA PHE A 261 23.33 10.17 -7.37
C PHE A 261 22.76 10.36 -5.96
N PRO A 262 22.11 11.50 -5.69
CA PRO A 262 21.42 11.70 -4.42
C PRO A 262 20.26 10.72 -4.29
N SER A 263 20.07 10.14 -3.11
CA SER A 263 18.92 9.27 -2.84
C SER A 263 18.26 9.71 -1.55
N ARG A 264 16.93 9.78 -1.53
CA ARG A 264 16.19 9.97 -0.27
C ARG A 264 15.98 8.65 0.46
N HIS A 265 16.10 7.51 -0.21
CA HIS A 265 15.76 6.21 0.36
C HIS A 265 17.00 5.33 0.43
N HIS A 266 17.37 4.99 1.66
CA HIS A 266 18.53 4.18 1.98
C HIS A 266 18.09 2.90 2.70
N PRO A 267 18.74 1.76 2.43
CA PRO A 267 18.53 0.56 3.22
C PRO A 267 19.27 0.68 4.56
N LEU A 268 18.69 0.10 5.62
CA LEU A 268 19.46 -0.26 6.80
C LEU A 268 20.18 -1.60 6.60
N ALA A 269 21.05 -1.95 7.56
CA ALA A 269 21.67 -3.28 7.60
C ALA A 269 20.60 -4.39 7.59
N HIS A 270 20.90 -5.54 7.01
CA HIS A 270 19.97 -6.68 6.94
C HIS A 270 19.53 -7.19 8.32
N SER A 271 20.29 -6.87 9.37
CA SER A 271 19.93 -7.15 10.77
C SER A 271 18.89 -6.18 11.34
N SER A 272 18.69 -5.01 10.72
CA SER A 272 17.71 -4.00 11.14
C SER A 272 16.31 -4.42 10.69
N LYS A 273 15.71 -5.32 11.46
CA LYS A 273 14.43 -5.94 11.15
C LYS A 273 13.30 -5.47 12.04
N TYR A 274 12.06 -5.72 11.62
CA TYR A 274 10.87 -5.53 12.45
C TYR A 274 9.81 -6.58 12.17
N THR A 275 8.98 -6.87 13.17
CA THR A 275 7.81 -7.74 13.04
C THR A 275 6.56 -7.02 13.52
N ILE A 276 5.39 -7.45 13.07
CA ILE A 276 4.13 -7.03 13.68
C ILE A 276 3.28 -8.22 14.10
N SER A 277 2.39 -8.00 15.06
CA SER A 277 1.37 -8.97 15.45
C SER A 277 0.14 -8.29 16.06
N PHE A 278 -0.94 -9.05 16.14
CA PHE A 278 -2.12 -8.70 16.94
C PHE A 278 -2.27 -9.73 18.06
N PRO A 279 -2.06 -9.34 19.34
CA PRO A 279 -2.24 -10.23 20.47
C PRO A 279 -3.67 -10.81 20.53
N HIS A 280 -3.78 -12.09 20.82
CA HIS A 280 -5.06 -12.78 20.95
C HIS A 280 -5.49 -12.90 22.43
N PRO A 281 -6.80 -12.79 22.73
CA PRO A 281 -7.89 -12.45 21.80
C PRO A 281 -7.89 -10.95 21.45
N THR A 282 -8.16 -10.62 20.19
CA THR A 282 -8.12 -9.23 19.69
C THR A 282 -9.27 -8.36 20.22
N GLY A 283 -10.45 -8.95 20.48
CA GLY A 283 -11.63 -8.22 20.94
C GLY A 283 -12.10 -7.16 19.93
N LEU A 284 -12.81 -6.12 20.41
CA LEU A 284 -13.23 -4.96 19.60
C LEU A 284 -12.18 -3.83 19.55
N HIS A 285 -11.12 -3.94 20.35
CA HIS A 285 -10.05 -2.94 20.49
C HIS A 285 -8.70 -3.59 20.20
N PRO A 286 -8.45 -4.05 18.96
CA PRO A 286 -7.18 -4.70 18.63
C PRO A 286 -6.02 -3.74 18.87
N THR A 287 -4.94 -4.25 19.42
CA THR A 287 -3.69 -3.50 19.57
C THR A 287 -2.67 -4.05 18.60
N LEU A 288 -2.17 -3.22 17.68
CA LEU A 288 -1.06 -3.61 16.83
C LEU A 288 0.21 -3.57 17.67
N GLN A 289 0.92 -4.68 17.74
CA GLN A 289 2.23 -4.79 18.37
C GLN A 289 3.29 -4.75 17.27
N LEU A 290 4.23 -3.81 17.37
CA LEU A 290 5.39 -3.66 16.49
C LEU A 290 6.65 -3.98 17.31
N SER A 291 7.41 -4.99 16.92
CA SER A 291 8.64 -5.39 17.62
C SER A 291 9.86 -5.09 16.76
N ILE A 292 10.87 -4.46 17.36
CA ILE A 292 12.16 -4.16 16.71
C ILE A 292 13.28 -4.59 17.65
N PRO A 293 14.29 -5.36 17.21
CA PRO A 293 15.43 -5.71 18.04
C PRO A 293 16.12 -4.45 18.57
N ARG A 294 16.38 -4.38 19.89
CA ARG A 294 17.01 -3.20 20.51
C ARG A 294 18.36 -2.86 19.89
N SER A 295 19.13 -3.88 19.50
CA SER A 295 20.40 -3.74 18.78
C SER A 295 20.27 -2.98 17.45
N SER A 296 19.07 -2.91 16.87
CA SER A 296 18.77 -2.15 15.66
C SER A 296 18.39 -0.69 15.93
N LEU A 297 18.24 -0.30 17.21
CA LEU A 297 17.81 1.03 17.66
C LEU A 297 18.87 1.78 18.49
N THR A 298 19.97 1.12 18.87
CA THR A 298 21.00 1.68 19.77
C THR A 298 21.89 2.75 19.14
N ALA A 299 21.88 2.88 17.80
CA ALA A 299 22.58 3.95 17.11
C ALA A 299 21.74 4.48 15.94
N ALA A 300 21.76 5.80 15.74
CA ALA A 300 21.23 6.42 14.52
C ALA A 300 21.91 5.82 13.27
N PRO A 301 21.29 5.90 12.08
CA PRO A 301 21.87 5.32 10.88
C PRO A 301 23.31 5.82 10.64
N LEU A 302 24.22 4.91 10.26
CA LEU A 302 25.68 5.18 10.24
C LEU A 302 26.13 6.20 9.17
N ARG A 303 25.30 6.45 8.15
CA ARG A 303 25.63 7.31 7.00
C ARG A 303 24.63 8.46 6.88
N VAL A 304 24.52 9.27 7.93
CA VAL A 304 23.68 10.48 7.91
C VAL A 304 24.62 11.70 7.90
N PRO A 305 24.31 12.78 7.16
CA PRO A 305 25.09 14.02 7.24
C PRO A 305 25.24 14.54 8.68
N PRO A 306 26.35 15.24 8.99
CA PRO A 306 26.50 15.89 10.31
C PRO A 306 25.35 16.89 10.56
N ASP A 307 25.01 17.11 11.83
CA ASP A 307 23.98 18.07 12.27
C ASP A 307 22.55 17.74 11.79
N THR A 308 22.29 16.45 11.58
CA THR A 308 20.95 15.94 11.27
C THR A 308 20.30 15.33 12.51
N LYS A 309 19.01 15.62 12.67
CA LYS A 309 18.16 14.95 13.67
C LYS A 309 17.39 13.84 12.99
N CYS A 310 17.55 12.64 13.51
CA CYS A 310 16.79 11.47 13.10
C CYS A 310 15.71 11.15 14.13
N ALA A 311 14.52 10.82 13.65
CA ALA A 311 13.45 10.26 14.47
C ALA A 311 12.90 9.00 13.80
N LEU A 312 12.40 8.07 14.61
CA LEU A 312 11.85 6.79 14.16
C LEU A 312 10.37 6.95 13.88
N TYR A 313 9.91 6.46 12.72
CA TYR A 313 8.52 6.56 12.31
C TYR A 313 7.96 5.22 11.84
N THR A 314 6.66 5.09 11.99
CA THR A 314 5.86 4.06 11.32
C THR A 314 4.69 4.70 10.61
N TYR A 315 4.41 4.22 9.40
CA TYR A 315 3.27 4.65 8.60
C TYR A 315 2.32 3.48 8.36
N LEU A 316 1.11 3.59 8.90
CA LEU A 316 0.06 2.58 8.82
C LEU A 316 -0.93 2.93 7.72
N THR A 317 -1.38 1.89 7.02
CA THR A 317 -2.45 1.95 6.03
C THR A 317 -3.56 1.03 6.49
N LEU A 318 -4.61 1.60 7.08
CA LEU A 318 -5.67 0.85 7.75
C LEU A 318 -6.89 0.74 6.82
N PRO A 319 -7.43 -0.46 6.57
CA PRO A 319 -8.68 -0.62 5.83
C PRO A 319 -9.85 0.00 6.61
N SER A 320 -10.95 0.31 5.94
CA SER A 320 -12.15 0.91 6.55
C SER A 320 -12.65 0.17 7.80
N SER A 321 -12.46 -1.14 7.89
CA SER A 321 -12.84 -1.96 9.05
C SER A 321 -12.08 -1.66 10.34
N LEU A 322 -10.92 -1.01 10.26
CA LEU A 322 -10.10 -0.59 11.39
C LEU A 322 -9.88 0.91 11.36
N PHE A 323 -9.91 1.54 12.52
CA PHE A 323 -9.57 2.95 12.65
C PHE A 323 -8.77 3.20 13.92
N ALA A 324 -7.98 4.27 13.87
CA ALA A 324 -7.27 4.78 15.03
C ALA A 324 -8.10 5.89 15.68
N ASP A 325 -8.20 5.89 17.01
CA ASP A 325 -8.78 7.02 17.72
C ASP A 325 -7.77 8.17 17.72
N LYS A 326 -8.07 9.19 16.91
CA LYS A 326 -7.21 10.36 16.76
C LYS A 326 -7.03 11.12 18.07
N TYR A 327 -8.04 11.17 18.93
CA TYR A 327 -7.98 11.94 20.18
C TYR A 327 -7.15 11.21 21.23
N GLN A 328 -7.26 9.89 21.27
CA GLN A 328 -6.41 9.05 22.11
C GLN A 328 -4.93 9.18 21.70
N LEU A 329 -4.64 9.10 20.40
CA LEU A 329 -3.26 9.15 19.89
C LEU A 329 -2.68 10.57 19.80
N SER A 330 -3.51 11.60 19.72
CA SER A 330 -3.07 13.01 19.77
C SER A 330 -2.88 13.53 21.20
N THR A 331 -2.95 12.66 22.21
CA THR A 331 -2.77 13.06 23.61
C THR A 331 -1.37 13.60 23.87
N THR A 332 -1.26 14.52 24.83
CA THR A 332 0.02 14.97 25.39
C THR A 332 0.33 14.30 26.73
N ASP A 333 -0.47 13.30 27.14
CA ASP A 333 -0.24 12.55 28.36
C ASP A 333 1.04 11.70 28.24
N PRO A 334 2.09 12.02 29.01
CA PRO A 334 3.35 11.29 28.93
C PRO A 334 3.21 9.83 29.37
N LEU A 335 2.28 9.50 30.28
CA LEU A 335 2.11 8.13 30.76
C LEU A 335 1.56 7.22 29.66
N PHE A 336 0.54 7.68 28.93
CA PHE A 336 0.01 6.96 27.78
C PHE A 336 1.09 6.75 26.72
N LEU A 337 1.75 7.83 26.29
CA LEU A 337 2.78 7.77 25.25
C LEU A 337 3.95 6.84 25.62
N GLN A 338 4.46 6.94 26.84
CA GLN A 338 5.55 6.08 27.34
C GLN A 338 5.11 4.62 27.44
N SER A 339 3.90 4.35 27.93
CA SER A 339 3.39 2.97 28.06
C SER A 339 3.26 2.25 26.71
N HIS A 340 3.07 3.01 25.63
CA HIS A 340 2.96 2.52 24.26
C HIS A 340 4.25 2.63 23.44
N ASN A 341 5.32 3.18 24.01
CA ASN A 341 6.56 3.54 23.30
C ASN A 341 6.32 4.43 22.06
N LEU A 342 5.41 5.39 22.19
CA LEU A 342 5.08 6.40 21.19
C LEU A 342 5.63 7.76 21.62
N VAL A 343 6.02 8.58 20.65
CA VAL A 343 6.37 10.00 20.90
C VAL A 343 5.18 10.89 20.59
N SER A 344 4.62 10.79 19.38
CA SER A 344 3.46 11.60 18.99
C SER A 344 2.78 11.09 17.72
N LEU A 345 1.50 11.45 17.58
CA LEU A 345 0.78 11.41 16.32
C LEU A 345 1.17 12.60 15.43
N ARG A 346 1.79 12.32 14.28
CA ARG A 346 2.33 13.34 13.37
C ARG A 346 1.37 13.66 12.24
N ALA A 347 0.66 12.66 11.73
CA ALA A 347 -0.34 12.85 10.69
C ALA A 347 -1.40 11.76 10.74
N ILE A 348 -2.65 12.13 10.48
CA ILE A 348 -3.76 11.20 10.28
C ILE A 348 -4.70 11.74 9.19
N ALA A 349 -5.18 10.86 8.32
CA ALA A 349 -6.16 11.21 7.29
C ALA A 349 -7.11 10.05 7.00
N GLY A 350 -8.31 10.38 6.52
CA GLY A 350 -9.34 9.40 6.15
C GLY A 350 -10.33 9.10 7.27
N GLU A 351 -10.79 7.85 7.32
CA GLU A 351 -11.90 7.40 8.15
C GLU A 351 -11.53 7.25 9.63
N THR A 352 -11.90 8.26 10.41
CA THR A 352 -11.63 8.35 11.87
C THR A 352 -12.91 8.50 12.68
N ASP A 353 -14.08 8.38 12.04
CA ASP A 353 -15.38 8.39 12.71
C ASP A 353 -15.46 7.19 13.66
N LEU A 354 -15.76 7.42 14.94
CA LEU A 354 -15.79 6.37 15.96
C LEU A 354 -17.11 5.57 15.94
N GLU A 355 -18.14 6.05 15.24
CA GLU A 355 -19.51 5.54 15.33
C GLU A 355 -20.00 4.88 14.03
N ALA A 356 -19.46 5.28 12.87
CA ALA A 356 -19.90 4.74 11.59
C ALA A 356 -19.53 3.25 11.40
N PRO A 357 -20.47 2.36 11.02
CA PRO A 357 -20.14 0.97 10.68
C PRO A 357 -19.43 0.84 9.32
N ASP A 358 -18.76 -0.29 9.06
CA ASP A 358 -17.97 -0.47 7.83
C ASP A 358 -18.81 -0.41 6.55
N TRP A 359 -20.04 -0.93 6.57
CA TRP A 359 -20.90 -1.02 5.38
C TRP A 359 -21.47 0.31 4.89
N VAL A 360 -21.39 1.39 5.68
CA VAL A 360 -21.74 2.75 5.22
C VAL A 360 -20.50 3.60 4.89
N THR A 361 -19.31 3.05 5.13
CA THR A 361 -18.05 3.76 4.91
C THR A 361 -17.64 3.62 3.45
N HIS A 362 -17.67 4.74 2.71
CA HIS A 362 -17.37 4.74 1.27
C HIS A 362 -15.89 4.92 0.93
N ARG A 363 -15.12 5.58 1.81
CA ARG A 363 -13.67 5.69 1.63
C ARG A 363 -13.00 4.37 1.96
N TRP A 364 -11.80 4.18 1.42
CA TRP A 364 -11.07 2.94 1.59
C TRP A 364 -10.60 2.66 3.04
N GLY A 365 -10.44 3.71 3.86
CA GLY A 365 -9.94 3.59 5.23
C GLY A 365 -9.19 4.84 5.70
N SER A 366 -8.07 4.64 6.39
CA SER A 366 -7.28 5.74 6.95
C SER A 366 -5.77 5.49 6.85
N SER A 367 -5.00 6.58 6.88
CA SER A 367 -3.55 6.55 7.02
C SER A 367 -3.09 7.27 8.28
N LEU A 368 -2.02 6.76 8.88
CA LEU A 368 -1.51 7.21 10.17
C LEU A 368 0.02 7.25 10.14
N LEU A 369 0.61 8.39 10.48
CA LEU A 369 2.05 8.56 10.70
C LEU A 369 2.30 8.79 12.18
N LEU A 370 3.02 7.86 12.81
CA LEU A 370 3.41 7.95 14.22
C LEU A 370 4.91 8.10 14.34
N GLU A 371 5.35 8.97 15.24
CA GLU A 371 6.73 8.96 15.73
C GLU A 371 6.85 8.01 16.92
N LEU A 372 7.88 7.18 16.89
CA LEU A 372 8.11 6.09 17.82
C LEU A 372 9.22 6.45 18.82
N ALA A 373 9.04 6.02 20.07
CA ALA A 373 10.09 6.16 21.07
C ALA A 373 11.20 5.14 20.80
N THR A 374 12.43 5.49 21.18
CA THR A 374 13.60 4.62 21.12
C THR A 374 14.05 4.30 22.54
N PRO A 375 14.66 3.13 22.79
CA PRO A 375 15.15 2.79 24.12
C PRO A 375 16.20 3.82 24.58
N SER A 376 16.12 4.25 25.84
CA SER A 376 17.17 5.06 26.45
C SER A 376 18.48 4.27 26.47
N PRO A 377 19.64 4.91 26.26
CA PRO A 377 20.92 4.24 26.39
C PRO A 377 21.04 3.67 27.82
N PRO A 378 21.60 2.46 28.00
CA PRO A 378 21.76 1.88 29.32
C PRO A 378 22.59 2.81 30.19
N SER A 379 22.02 3.29 31.30
CA SER A 379 22.72 4.13 32.26
C SER A 379 23.88 3.35 32.87
N HIS A 380 25.11 3.84 32.69
CA HIS A 380 26.33 3.34 33.32
C HIS A 380 26.39 3.62 34.84
N GLU A 381 25.28 3.55 35.56
CA GLU A 381 25.20 3.70 37.02
C GLU A 381 24.70 2.39 37.63
N GLY A 382 25.64 1.47 37.87
CA GLY A 382 25.34 0.16 38.43
C GLY A 382 26.55 -0.77 38.59
N ARG A 383 27.71 -0.46 37.98
CA ARG A 383 28.98 -1.10 38.36
C ARG A 383 29.58 -0.41 39.59
N SER A 384 28.90 -0.53 40.73
CA SER A 384 29.57 -0.29 42.01
C SER A 384 30.44 -1.50 42.32
N ALA A 385 31.74 -1.30 42.24
CA ALA A 385 32.75 -2.21 42.73
C ALA A 385 32.52 -2.48 44.22
N ASN A 386 32.15 -3.71 44.57
CA ASN A 386 32.38 -4.27 45.90
C ASN A 386 32.94 -5.67 45.72
N ALA A 387 34.26 -5.73 45.52
CA ALA A 387 35.04 -6.93 45.69
C ALA A 387 35.23 -7.16 47.19
N HIS A 388 34.55 -8.15 47.75
CA HIS A 388 35.03 -8.91 48.92
C HIS A 388 34.42 -10.31 48.94
N ASP A 389 35.27 -11.26 48.50
CA ASP A 389 35.48 -12.63 48.94
C ASP A 389 34.51 -13.25 49.98
N HIS A 390 33.79 -14.32 49.61
CA HIS A 390 34.04 -15.68 50.13
C HIS A 390 33.07 -16.76 49.58
N ASN A 391 33.68 -17.73 48.88
CA ASN A 391 33.50 -19.19 48.96
C ASN A 391 32.09 -19.79 49.16
N GLY A 392 31.61 -20.57 48.18
CA GLY A 392 30.53 -21.53 48.40
C GLY A 392 29.91 -22.10 47.13
N LYS A 393 30.36 -23.28 46.72
CA LYS A 393 29.74 -24.13 45.68
C LYS A 393 28.20 -24.16 45.80
N ASN A 394 27.49 -23.73 44.77
CA ASN A 394 26.31 -24.44 44.28
C ASN A 394 26.02 -24.09 42.82
N LYS A 395 26.20 -25.07 41.93
CA LYS A 395 25.71 -25.03 40.55
C LYS A 395 24.22 -25.33 40.60
N ASN A 396 23.39 -24.30 40.51
CA ASN A 396 22.05 -24.40 39.96
C ASN A 396 21.96 -23.36 38.84
N ASN A 397 21.92 -23.85 37.61
CA ASN A 397 21.59 -23.04 36.45
C ASN A 397 20.12 -22.68 36.56
N ASN A 398 19.83 -21.48 37.05
CA ASN A 398 18.62 -20.77 36.68
C ASN A 398 19.08 -19.58 35.85
N GLU A 399 18.72 -19.63 34.59
CA GLU A 399 18.52 -18.49 33.71
C GLU A 399 17.76 -17.42 34.49
N ASP A 400 18.32 -16.22 34.59
CA ASP A 400 17.60 -14.95 34.60
C ASP A 400 18.65 -13.83 34.63
N ASP A 401 18.36 -12.77 33.87
CA ASP A 401 19.10 -11.52 33.70
C ASP A 401 20.15 -11.45 32.56
N ASP A 402 19.72 -11.81 31.34
CA ASP A 402 20.19 -11.13 30.11
C ASP A 402 19.12 -10.12 29.65
N ASP A 403 19.06 -8.96 30.33
CA ASP A 403 18.08 -7.92 30.04
C ASP A 403 18.46 -7.05 28.81
N GLY A 404 19.60 -7.38 28.18
CA GLY A 404 20.17 -6.66 27.03
C GLY A 404 19.61 -7.07 25.66
N ASP A 405 18.91 -8.20 25.57
CA ASP A 405 18.58 -8.85 24.28
C ASP A 405 17.08 -8.95 23.96
N LYS A 406 16.20 -8.27 24.73
CA LYS A 406 14.76 -8.26 24.44
C LYS A 406 14.41 -7.21 23.36
N ASP A 407 13.48 -7.56 22.48
CA ASP A 407 12.90 -6.65 21.48
C ASP A 407 12.31 -5.39 22.13
N TRP A 408 12.43 -4.26 21.44
CA TRP A 408 11.71 -3.03 21.74
C TRP A 408 10.30 -3.12 21.17
N GLN A 409 9.31 -3.19 22.06
CA GLN A 409 7.91 -3.41 21.71
C GLN A 409 7.13 -2.11 21.72
N ILE A 410 6.65 -1.68 20.56
CA ILE A 410 5.74 -0.55 20.39
C ILE A 410 4.31 -1.10 20.29
N THR A 411 3.35 -0.42 20.90
CA THR A 411 1.93 -0.81 20.81
C THR A 411 1.08 0.33 20.31
N ILE A 412 0.18 0.05 19.37
CA ILE A 412 -0.68 1.04 18.73
C ILE A 412 -2.13 0.58 18.92
N PRO A 413 -2.90 1.24 19.81
CA PRO A 413 -4.31 0.90 20.02
C PRO A 413 -5.14 1.27 18.78
N LEU A 414 -5.94 0.30 18.33
CA LEU A 414 -6.87 0.44 17.20
C LEU A 414 -8.28 0.00 17.62
N HIS A 415 -9.25 0.33 16.79
CA HIS A 415 -10.66 0.03 17.00
C HIS A 415 -11.23 -0.67 15.77
N LEU A 416 -12.06 -1.69 16.01
CA LEU A 416 -12.83 -2.36 14.96
C LEU A 416 -14.16 -1.63 14.72
N ARG A 417 -14.50 -1.42 13.46
CA ARG A 417 -15.87 -1.07 13.06
C ARG A 417 -16.74 -2.31 13.10
N TYR A 418 -18.04 -2.10 13.29
CA TYR A 418 -19.02 -3.14 13.05
C TYR A 418 -18.95 -3.58 11.59
N LEU A 419 -18.79 -4.89 11.39
CA LEU A 419 -18.76 -5.53 10.08
C LEU A 419 -20.12 -6.16 9.76
N SER A 420 -20.36 -6.39 8.47
CA SER A 420 -21.62 -6.99 8.02
C SER A 420 -21.80 -8.41 8.61
N PRO A 421 -23.04 -8.78 9.01
CA PRO A 421 -23.36 -10.11 9.54
C PRO A 421 -22.87 -11.26 8.65
N ALA A 422 -22.58 -12.42 9.24
CA ALA A 422 -22.08 -13.60 8.53
C ALA A 422 -22.71 -14.90 9.05
N PRO A 423 -22.93 -15.93 8.21
CA PRO A 423 -23.48 -17.20 8.67
C PRO A 423 -22.64 -17.96 9.72
N SER A 424 -21.32 -17.75 9.68
CA SER A 424 -20.37 -18.28 10.67
C SER A 424 -20.42 -17.54 12.01
N GLY A 425 -20.96 -16.33 12.06
CA GLY A 425 -20.76 -15.41 13.18
C GLY A 425 -19.38 -14.75 13.21
N TYR A 426 -18.56 -14.93 12.17
CA TYR A 426 -17.21 -14.34 12.08
C TYR A 426 -16.90 -13.81 10.67
N ARG A 427 -16.12 -12.72 10.62
CA ARG A 427 -15.53 -12.15 9.40
C ARG A 427 -14.03 -12.00 9.59
N ASN A 428 -13.24 -12.35 8.58
CA ASN A 428 -11.82 -12.06 8.60
C ASN A 428 -11.57 -10.71 7.92
N ILE A 429 -10.71 -9.89 8.52
CA ILE A 429 -10.18 -8.69 7.92
C ILE A 429 -8.67 -8.83 7.74
N SER A 430 -8.14 -8.17 6.72
CA SER A 430 -6.72 -8.20 6.38
C SER A 430 -6.09 -6.84 6.61
N VAL A 431 -4.98 -6.80 7.32
CA VAL A 431 -4.26 -5.58 7.70
C VAL A 431 -2.86 -5.64 7.11
N PRO A 432 -2.52 -4.79 6.14
CA PRO A 432 -1.17 -4.77 5.59
C PRO A 432 -0.17 -4.28 6.64
N TRP A 433 1.02 -4.86 6.64
CA TRP A 433 2.10 -4.42 7.52
C TRP A 433 2.45 -2.94 7.25
N PRO A 434 2.77 -2.16 8.30
CA PRO A 434 3.19 -0.78 8.13
C PRO A 434 4.61 -0.68 7.58
N THR A 435 5.00 0.49 7.10
CA THR A 435 6.40 0.80 6.78
C THR A 435 7.08 1.45 7.97
N VAL A 436 8.26 0.96 8.35
CA VAL A 436 9.05 1.47 9.49
C VAL A 436 10.38 2.02 8.99
N PHE A 437 10.69 3.25 9.35
CA PHE A 437 11.87 3.94 8.84
C PHE A 437 12.35 5.04 9.80
N TRP A 438 13.64 5.33 9.77
CA TRP A 438 14.17 6.58 10.30
C TRP A 438 13.95 7.69 9.28
N ALA A 439 13.53 8.87 9.73
CA ALA A 439 13.55 10.09 8.93
C ALA A 439 14.55 11.08 9.53
N CYS A 440 15.53 11.49 8.74
CA CYS A 440 16.62 12.35 9.15
C CYS A 440 16.59 13.66 8.34
N ALA A 441 16.54 14.79 9.06
CA ALA A 441 16.52 16.14 8.47
C ALA A 441 17.52 17.06 9.18
N ALA A 442 18.00 18.09 8.47
CA ALA A 442 18.90 19.10 9.03
C ALA A 442 18.15 20.04 10.00
N GLU A 443 18.83 20.52 11.05
CA GLU A 443 18.21 21.31 12.13
C GLU A 443 17.72 22.71 11.71
N ASP A 444 18.37 23.36 10.74
CA ASP A 444 18.16 24.79 10.41
C ASP A 444 17.27 25.05 9.17
N ASP A 445 16.64 24.01 8.60
CA ASP A 445 16.12 24.05 7.23
C ASP A 445 14.59 24.26 7.10
N GLU A 446 13.87 24.79 8.11
CA GLU A 446 12.47 25.23 7.89
C GLU A 446 12.39 26.38 6.84
N GLU A 447 13.46 27.18 6.69
CA GLU A 447 13.52 28.28 5.72
C GLU A 447 14.41 28.01 4.49
N VAL A 448 15.37 27.08 4.53
CA VAL A 448 16.37 26.85 3.46
C VAL A 448 16.20 25.51 2.70
N ALA A 449 15.24 24.65 3.08
CA ALA A 449 14.91 23.41 2.36
C ALA A 449 14.42 23.59 0.89
N GLY A 450 14.37 24.82 0.39
CA GLY A 450 14.08 25.13 -1.01
C GLY A 450 15.28 25.04 -1.96
N ASP A 451 16.53 24.92 -1.46
CA ASP A 451 17.74 25.04 -2.31
C ASP A 451 18.62 23.77 -2.37
N LYS A 452 18.38 22.76 -1.52
CA LYS A 452 18.93 21.41 -1.75
C LYS A 452 18.04 20.69 -2.77
N ASN A 453 18.16 21.10 -4.02
CA ASN A 453 17.55 20.37 -5.13
C ASN A 453 18.23 18.99 -5.18
N MET A 454 17.57 17.97 -4.63
CA MET A 454 17.96 16.57 -4.84
C MET A 454 18.05 16.41 -6.36
N GLY A 455 19.28 16.25 -6.86
CA GLY A 455 19.55 16.15 -8.29
C GLY A 455 18.79 15.00 -8.95
N VAL A 456 18.94 14.86 -10.26
CA VAL A 456 18.24 13.80 -11.00
C VAL A 456 18.72 12.42 -10.54
N ASN A 457 17.86 11.69 -9.83
CA ASN A 457 18.12 10.30 -9.46
C ASN A 457 17.38 9.36 -10.45
N PRO A 458 18.11 8.54 -11.23
CA PRO A 458 17.51 7.67 -12.24
C PRO A 458 16.71 6.49 -11.65
N PHE A 459 16.84 6.24 -10.36
CA PHE A 459 16.13 5.20 -9.60
C PHE A 459 15.10 5.78 -8.64
N ASP A 460 14.87 7.09 -8.69
CA ASP A 460 13.96 7.75 -7.77
C ASP A 460 12.55 7.19 -7.92
N ARG A 461 11.97 6.91 -6.76
CA ARG A 461 10.60 6.44 -6.61
C ARG A 461 10.00 7.36 -5.56
N VAL A 462 8.99 8.11 -5.98
CA VAL A 462 8.38 9.20 -5.21
C VAL A 462 6.88 9.03 -5.15
N GLY A 463 6.22 9.67 -4.19
CA GLY A 463 4.76 9.65 -4.08
C GLY A 463 4.28 8.32 -3.49
N PHE A 464 4.81 7.99 -2.32
CA PHE A 464 4.36 6.92 -1.44
C PHE A 464 3.22 7.36 -0.51
N GLY A 465 2.86 8.64 -0.57
CA GLY A 465 1.90 9.27 0.33
C GLY A 465 2.58 9.75 1.61
N TRP A 466 3.34 8.88 2.27
CA TRP A 466 4.05 9.23 3.50
C TRP A 466 5.31 10.07 3.28
N ASP A 467 6.01 9.91 2.15
CA ASP A 467 7.23 10.66 1.82
C ASP A 467 6.97 12.15 1.58
N GLY A 468 5.74 12.50 1.18
CA GLY A 468 5.26 13.87 1.03
C GLY A 468 4.89 14.56 2.35
N LEU A 469 4.90 13.83 3.47
CA LEU A 469 4.68 14.40 4.81
C LEU A 469 5.94 15.03 5.41
N PHE A 470 7.09 14.82 4.77
CA PHE A 470 8.38 15.33 5.20
C PHE A 470 8.92 16.35 4.21
N ALA A 471 9.92 17.13 4.63
CA ALA A 471 10.58 18.08 3.73
C ALA A 471 11.25 17.35 2.54
N PRO A 472 11.37 17.99 1.36
CA PRO A 472 11.98 17.37 0.18
C PRO A 472 13.41 16.85 0.40
N GLY A 473 14.17 17.46 1.32
CA GLY A 473 15.54 17.05 1.67
C GLY A 473 15.67 15.96 2.73
N THR A 474 14.55 15.44 3.26
CA THR A 474 14.60 14.39 4.30
C THR A 474 15.10 13.06 3.73
N LEU A 475 16.08 12.46 4.41
CA LEU A 475 16.61 11.13 4.12
C LEU A 475 15.86 10.08 4.95
N PHE A 476 15.56 8.95 4.34
CA PHE A 476 14.81 7.85 4.94
C PHE A 476 15.63 6.57 4.94
N TYR A 477 15.71 5.91 6.10
CA TYR A 477 16.42 4.65 6.27
C TYR A 477 15.44 3.55 6.68
N HIS A 478 15.22 2.59 5.79
CA HIS A 478 14.15 1.59 5.92
C HIS A 478 14.57 0.36 6.70
N PHE A 479 13.73 -0.07 7.64
CA PHE A 479 13.84 -1.39 8.26
C PHE A 479 13.32 -2.49 7.33
N HIS A 480 13.78 -3.71 7.58
CA HIS A 480 13.36 -4.89 6.81
C HIS A 480 12.28 -5.67 7.58
N PRO A 481 11.13 -5.99 6.97
CA PRO A 481 10.15 -6.86 7.60
C PRO A 481 10.74 -8.25 7.85
N ASP A 482 10.39 -8.91 8.95
CA ASP A 482 10.75 -10.29 9.24
C ASP A 482 9.51 -11.09 9.67
N VAL A 483 9.13 -12.06 8.84
CA VAL A 483 7.92 -12.87 9.04
C VAL A 483 8.27 -14.24 9.64
N SER A 484 9.55 -14.51 9.96
CA SER A 484 9.97 -15.79 10.54
C SER A 484 9.35 -16.08 11.92
N VAL A 485 8.84 -15.07 12.60
CA VAL A 485 8.24 -15.17 13.95
C VAL A 485 6.72 -15.42 13.90
N SER A 486 6.01 -15.05 12.83
CA SER A 486 4.54 -15.19 12.77
C SER A 486 4.05 -16.60 12.40
N THR A 487 4.96 -17.49 11.97
CA THR A 487 4.63 -18.83 11.45
C THR A 487 4.51 -19.94 12.51
N GLU A 488 4.67 -19.67 13.80
CA GLU A 488 4.59 -20.73 14.83
C GLU A 488 3.17 -21.29 15.04
N ASN A 489 2.11 -20.60 14.57
CA ASN A 489 0.71 -20.98 14.89
C ASN A 489 -0.19 -21.33 13.70
N VAL A 490 0.34 -21.43 12.48
CA VAL A 490 -0.47 -21.85 11.31
C VAL A 490 0.20 -23.03 10.63
N GLY A 491 -0.52 -24.16 10.58
CA GLY A 491 -0.02 -25.42 10.03
C GLY A 491 0.60 -25.25 8.63
N ARG A 492 1.66 -26.03 8.39
CA ARG A 492 2.31 -26.21 7.09
C ARG A 492 1.28 -26.47 6.00
N ASP A 493 1.00 -25.45 5.20
CA ASP A 493 1.03 -25.47 3.74
C ASP A 493 0.60 -24.09 3.23
N VAL A 494 1.15 -23.70 2.07
CA VAL A 494 0.93 -22.48 1.26
C VAL A 494 2.05 -21.41 1.36
N ASP A 495 2.56 -21.09 0.17
CA ASP A 495 3.57 -20.11 -0.24
C ASP A 495 3.86 -18.92 0.68
N GLY A 496 5.16 -18.69 0.92
CA GLY A 496 5.73 -17.36 1.19
C GLY A 496 5.32 -16.68 2.50
N ALA A 497 6.28 -16.11 3.21
CA ALA A 497 5.99 -15.32 4.40
C ALA A 497 5.25 -14.02 4.00
N MET A 498 4.00 -13.85 4.47
CA MET A 498 3.13 -12.73 4.10
C MET A 498 3.27 -11.52 5.04
N MET A 499 3.23 -10.32 4.48
CA MET A 499 3.23 -9.02 5.16
C MET A 499 1.80 -8.49 5.35
N VAL A 500 0.86 -9.38 5.67
CA VAL A 500 -0.55 -9.06 5.90
C VAL A 500 -1.04 -9.87 7.09
N GLU A 501 -1.52 -9.20 8.13
CA GLU A 501 -2.13 -9.85 9.29
C GLU A 501 -3.62 -10.10 9.05
N SER A 502 -4.12 -11.23 9.53
CA SER A 502 -5.54 -11.55 9.49
C SER A 502 -6.14 -11.50 10.89
N ILE A 503 -7.18 -10.68 11.07
CA ILE A 503 -7.94 -10.60 12.33
C ILE A 503 -9.31 -11.24 12.10
N GLN A 504 -9.65 -12.23 12.92
CA GLN A 504 -10.99 -12.80 12.96
C GLN A 504 -11.88 -11.96 13.87
N VAL A 505 -12.93 -11.38 13.30
CA VAL A 505 -13.84 -10.44 13.96
C VAL A 505 -15.20 -11.11 14.17
N PRO A 506 -15.71 -11.17 15.41
CA PRO A 506 -17.06 -11.66 15.66
C PRO A 506 -18.09 -10.70 15.07
N VAL A 507 -19.10 -11.25 14.40
CA VAL A 507 -20.22 -10.52 13.81
C VAL A 507 -21.54 -11.20 14.13
N LEU A 508 -22.66 -10.52 13.87
CA LEU A 508 -23.97 -11.12 14.02
C LEU A 508 -24.09 -12.37 13.13
N ARG A 509 -24.46 -13.51 13.73
CA ARG A 509 -24.68 -14.76 13.01
C ARG A 509 -26.02 -14.70 12.27
N ILE A 510 -26.03 -15.07 10.99
CA ILE A 510 -27.25 -15.10 10.16
C ILE A 510 -27.44 -16.48 9.50
N GLY A 511 -28.47 -17.22 9.92
CA GLY A 511 -28.83 -18.53 9.33
C GLY A 511 -29.22 -19.58 10.37
N PRO A 512 -29.88 -20.68 9.96
CA PRO A 512 -30.43 -21.67 10.89
C PRO A 512 -29.29 -22.33 11.68
N THR A 513 -29.42 -22.30 13.00
CA THR A 513 -28.54 -23.04 13.91
C THR A 513 -28.68 -24.53 13.61
N THR A 514 -27.74 -25.12 12.89
CA THR A 514 -27.56 -26.58 12.92
C THR A 514 -27.07 -26.92 14.33
N ALA A 515 -27.96 -27.50 15.13
CA ALA A 515 -27.63 -28.06 16.43
C ALA A 515 -26.48 -29.07 16.25
N GLY A 516 -25.27 -28.70 16.64
CA GLY A 516 -24.08 -29.52 16.41
C GLY A 516 -22.85 -29.07 17.21
N ASP A 517 -22.61 -27.77 17.34
CA ASP A 517 -21.40 -27.28 18.01
C ASP A 517 -21.74 -26.67 19.37
N GLY A 518 -21.71 -27.52 20.40
CA GLY A 518 -21.97 -27.11 21.79
C GLY A 518 -20.70 -26.73 22.55
N ALA A 519 -20.77 -25.63 23.31
CA ALA A 519 -20.52 -25.56 24.76
C ALA A 519 -20.16 -24.12 25.19
N GLY A 520 -21.01 -23.48 26.00
CA GLY A 520 -20.62 -22.25 26.71
C GLY A 520 -21.73 -21.25 27.05
N GLY A 521 -22.65 -21.64 27.93
CA GLY A 521 -23.27 -20.78 28.95
C GLY A 521 -24.07 -19.53 28.54
N GLY A 522 -25.38 -19.55 28.81
CA GLY A 522 -26.19 -18.33 28.92
C GLY A 522 -27.68 -18.55 28.67
N ALA A 523 -28.38 -19.14 29.63
CA ALA A 523 -29.83 -19.31 29.60
C ALA A 523 -30.55 -17.95 29.66
N GLY A 524 -31.49 -17.72 28.74
CA GLY A 524 -32.53 -16.68 28.89
C GLY A 524 -32.92 -15.96 27.60
N GLY A 525 -33.71 -16.59 26.74
CA GLY A 525 -34.35 -15.91 25.61
C GLY A 525 -35.19 -16.88 24.79
N GLY A 526 -36.51 -16.74 24.87
CA GLY A 526 -37.47 -17.68 24.27
C GLY A 526 -37.35 -17.77 22.74
N THR A 527 -37.39 -19.00 22.26
CA THR A 527 -37.52 -19.40 20.87
C THR A 527 -38.82 -18.84 20.27
N GLY A 528 -38.73 -17.77 19.48
CA GLY A 528 -39.82 -17.26 18.64
C GLY A 528 -39.58 -17.63 17.16
N PRO A 529 -40.63 -17.81 16.34
CA PRO A 529 -40.52 -18.32 14.96
C PRO A 529 -40.02 -17.29 13.93
N PHE A 530 -39.24 -16.28 14.34
CA PHE A 530 -38.88 -15.12 13.52
C PHE A 530 -37.37 -14.85 13.42
N GLU A 531 -36.52 -15.86 13.66
CA GLU A 531 -35.07 -15.67 13.79
C GLU A 531 -34.27 -15.87 12.48
N ASP A 532 -34.94 -15.93 11.33
CA ASP A 532 -34.28 -15.91 10.03
C ASP A 532 -34.40 -14.52 9.41
N VAL A 533 -33.26 -13.90 9.06
CA VAL A 533 -33.22 -12.63 8.31
C VAL A 533 -34.06 -12.72 7.03
N TYR A 534 -34.08 -13.90 6.40
CA TYR A 534 -34.92 -14.20 5.24
C TYR A 534 -36.42 -14.15 5.57
N SER A 535 -36.81 -14.60 6.76
CA SER A 535 -38.19 -14.52 7.25
C SER A 535 -38.57 -13.08 7.59
N ILE A 536 -37.66 -12.27 8.13
CA ILE A 536 -37.91 -10.84 8.38
C ILE A 536 -38.06 -10.08 7.06
N GLU A 537 -37.19 -10.32 6.09
CA GLU A 537 -37.26 -9.67 4.78
C GLU A 537 -38.55 -10.05 4.02
N MET A 538 -38.92 -11.34 4.04
CA MET A 538 -40.17 -11.83 3.46
C MET A 538 -41.40 -11.30 4.17
N VAL A 539 -41.42 -11.27 5.50
CA VAL A 539 -42.53 -10.70 6.28
C VAL A 539 -42.65 -9.20 6.00
N THR A 540 -41.53 -8.49 5.92
CA THR A 540 -41.51 -7.05 5.61
C THR A 540 -42.05 -6.80 4.20
N LEU A 541 -41.60 -7.57 3.20
CA LEU A 541 -42.14 -7.52 1.84
C LEU A 541 -43.64 -7.79 1.83
N ILE A 542 -44.11 -8.84 2.50
CA ILE A 542 -45.53 -9.19 2.58
C ILE A 542 -46.33 -8.02 3.19
N VAL A 543 -45.89 -7.48 4.33
CA VAL A 543 -46.57 -6.38 5.03
C VAL A 543 -46.60 -5.12 4.15
N VAL A 544 -45.48 -4.75 3.52
CA VAL A 544 -45.41 -3.60 2.60
C VAL A 544 -46.35 -3.80 1.41
N THR A 545 -46.36 -5.00 0.82
CA THR A 545 -47.21 -5.31 -0.35
C THR A 545 -48.70 -5.25 0.02
N PHE A 546 -49.08 -5.82 1.17
CA PHE A 546 -50.45 -5.72 1.67
C PHE A 546 -50.83 -4.28 2.04
N GLY A 547 -49.90 -3.50 2.60
CA GLY A 547 -50.08 -2.08 2.86
C GLY A 547 -50.36 -1.29 1.58
N PHE A 548 -49.57 -1.52 0.53
CA PHE A 548 -49.82 -0.93 -0.79
C PHE A 548 -51.16 -1.36 -1.37
N LEU A 549 -51.50 -2.65 -1.33
CA LEU A 549 -52.79 -3.16 -1.80
C LEU A 549 -53.97 -2.52 -1.06
N TRP A 550 -53.84 -2.33 0.26
CA TRP A 550 -54.85 -1.65 1.07
C TRP A 550 -54.99 -0.17 0.68
N VAL A 551 -53.89 0.52 0.44
CA VAL A 551 -53.90 1.91 -0.05
C VAL A 551 -54.55 2.00 -1.42
N PHE A 552 -54.19 1.12 -2.37
CA PHE A 552 -54.78 1.08 -3.71
C PHE A 552 -56.28 0.77 -3.69
N THR A 553 -56.73 -0.15 -2.85
CA THR A 553 -58.16 -0.48 -2.71
C THR A 553 -58.94 0.67 -2.07
N ARG A 554 -58.35 1.39 -1.10
CA ARG A 554 -58.95 2.61 -0.53
C ARG A 554 -59.02 3.75 -1.53
N LEU A 555 -57.95 4.00 -2.29
CA LEU A 555 -57.92 5.01 -3.36
C LEU A 555 -58.91 4.65 -4.47
N GLY A 556 -58.98 3.39 -4.89
CA GLY A 556 -59.97 2.91 -5.88
C GLY A 556 -61.40 3.09 -5.39
N SER A 557 -61.68 2.83 -4.12
CA SER A 557 -63.00 3.07 -3.52
C SER A 557 -63.35 4.56 -3.44
N ILE A 558 -62.38 5.43 -3.18
CA ILE A 558 -62.55 6.89 -3.21
C ILE A 558 -62.81 7.37 -4.64
N VAL A 559 -62.10 6.84 -5.65
CA VAL A 559 -62.34 7.16 -7.07
C VAL A 559 -63.71 6.66 -7.53
N GLN A 560 -64.15 5.49 -7.09
CA GLN A 560 -65.49 4.96 -7.36
C GLN A 560 -66.62 5.76 -6.68
N LYS A 561 -66.39 6.30 -5.47
CA LYS A 561 -67.41 7.04 -4.71
C LYS A 561 -67.39 8.55 -4.95
N GLY A 562 -66.23 9.13 -5.28
CA GLY A 562 -66.03 10.55 -5.48
C GLY A 562 -66.09 11.00 -6.94
N GLY A 563 -66.00 10.06 -7.89
CA GLY A 563 -65.87 10.36 -9.31
C GLY A 563 -64.50 10.96 -9.64
N ILE A 564 -63.90 10.52 -10.74
CA ILE A 564 -62.77 11.25 -11.34
C ILE A 564 -63.37 12.58 -11.79
N GLY A 565 -63.02 13.68 -11.14
CA GLY A 565 -63.48 15.01 -11.52
C GLY A 565 -63.16 15.29 -12.98
N SER A 566 -64.12 15.03 -13.87
CA SER A 566 -64.05 15.47 -15.25
C SER A 566 -64.07 16.98 -15.21
N GLY A 567 -63.00 17.63 -15.67
CA GLY A 567 -62.99 19.06 -15.87
C GLY A 567 -64.10 19.45 -16.86
N ASP A 568 -65.24 19.86 -16.32
CA ASP A 568 -66.26 20.63 -17.06
C ASP A 568 -66.58 21.95 -16.34
N GLY A 569 -65.50 22.61 -15.89
CA GLY A 569 -65.54 23.97 -15.33
C GLY A 569 -65.37 25.07 -16.39
N ARG A 570 -65.47 24.76 -17.69
CA ARG A 570 -65.17 25.72 -18.78
C ARG A 570 -66.33 26.02 -19.73
N ARG A 571 -67.58 25.69 -19.37
CA ARG A 571 -68.78 26.06 -20.16
C ARG A 571 -69.85 26.88 -19.44
N VAL A 572 -69.64 27.29 -18.19
CA VAL A 572 -70.61 28.15 -17.46
C VAL A 572 -70.20 29.63 -17.40
N LEU A 573 -69.02 30.01 -17.91
CA LEU A 573 -68.58 31.41 -17.96
C LEU A 573 -68.94 32.17 -19.26
N GLU A 574 -69.53 31.52 -20.27
CA GLU A 574 -69.99 32.20 -21.52
C GLU A 574 -71.51 32.44 -21.58
N ALA A 575 -72.31 31.89 -20.66
CA ALA A 575 -73.76 32.13 -20.64
C ALA A 575 -74.19 33.35 -19.79
N ARG A 576 -73.26 34.02 -19.10
CA ARG A 576 -73.53 35.23 -18.29
C ARG A 576 -72.99 36.53 -18.92
N LYS A 577 -72.85 36.55 -20.25
CA LYS A 577 -72.51 37.76 -21.03
C LYS A 577 -73.52 38.09 -22.13
N LYS A 578 -74.77 37.61 -21.99
CA LYS A 578 -75.90 37.95 -22.88
C LYS A 578 -77.21 38.31 -22.18
N ARG A 579 -77.19 38.56 -20.87
CA ARG A 579 -78.25 39.27 -20.14
C ARG A 579 -77.64 40.03 -18.97
N GLU A 580 -76.98 41.13 -19.31
CA GLU A 580 -76.98 42.44 -18.66
C GLU A 580 -76.22 43.41 -19.56
#